data_AF-A0A967M395-F1
#
_entry.id   AF-A0A967M395-F1
#
_cell.length_a   1.000
_cell.length_b   1.000
_cell.length_c   1.000
_cell.angle_alpha   90.00
_cell.angle_beta   90.00
_cell.angle_gamma   90.00
#
_symmetry.space_group_name_H-M   'P 1'
#
loop_
_entity.id
_entity.type
_entity.pdbx_description
1 polymer ?
#
loop_
_entity_poly.entity_id
_entity_poly.type
_entity_poly.pdbx_seq_one_letter_code
_entity_poly.pdbx_strand_id
1 'polypeptide(L)'
;YTNRERDRDYDIIFDSYRVFLGVGTGLRQVFGSDEAEFSLFNPAGLASPLVDAIIDKALATQSQDAQDTALRALDRVLRHEFFIIPAWYKADHWVAYWDLYEHHPEEIAPFDLGYLDYWWYDQDRAEEIRATGALR
;
A
#
# COMPACT_ATOMS: atom_id res chain seq x y z
N TYR A 1 7.55 -21.73 -8.28
CA TYR A 1 7.04 -20.74 -7.33
C TYR A 1 5.63 -20.32 -7.73
N THR A 2 5.45 -19.54 -8.81
CA THR A 2 4.14 -19.01 -9.24
C THR A 2 3.01 -20.02 -9.36
N ASN A 3 3.24 -21.22 -9.93
CA ASN A 3 2.17 -22.23 -10.00
C ASN A 3 1.78 -22.74 -8.61
N ARG A 4 2.74 -22.98 -7.70
CA ARG A 4 2.42 -23.40 -6.33
C ARG A 4 1.65 -22.34 -5.54
N GLU A 5 1.95 -21.06 -5.78
CA GLU A 5 1.20 -19.94 -5.22
C GLU A 5 -0.24 -19.90 -5.77
N ARG A 6 -0.40 -20.05 -7.09
CA ARG A 6 -1.71 -20.09 -7.77
C ARG A 6 -2.55 -21.29 -7.38
N ASP A 7 -1.91 -22.44 -7.23
CA ASP A 7 -2.52 -23.71 -6.84
C ASP A 7 -2.65 -23.82 -5.30
N ARG A 8 -2.15 -22.83 -4.56
CA ARG A 8 -2.17 -22.75 -3.09
C ARG A 8 -1.52 -23.93 -2.38
N ASP A 9 -0.47 -24.47 -3.00
CA ASP A 9 0.35 -25.57 -2.52
C ASP A 9 1.51 -25.04 -1.65
N TYR A 10 1.19 -24.61 -0.44
CA TYR A 10 2.16 -24.12 0.54
C TYR A 10 1.62 -24.18 1.96
N ASP A 11 2.53 -24.35 2.94
CA ASP A 11 2.19 -24.18 4.35
C ASP A 11 2.33 -22.70 4.78
N ILE A 12 3.40 -22.04 4.33
CA ILE A 12 3.72 -20.63 4.60
C ILE A 12 4.36 -20.03 3.34
N ILE A 13 4.00 -18.79 3.02
CA ILE A 13 4.65 -18.00 1.97
C ILE A 13 5.05 -16.62 2.49
N PHE A 14 5.96 -15.98 1.77
CA PHE A 14 6.28 -14.57 1.94
C PHE A 14 5.53 -13.78 0.88
N ASP A 15 4.55 -12.99 1.30
CA ASP A 15 3.71 -12.17 0.42
C ASP A 15 3.36 -10.85 1.11
N SER A 16 2.67 -9.97 0.39
CA SER A 16 2.29 -8.64 0.81
C SER A 16 0.77 -8.44 0.73
N TYR A 17 0.18 -8.03 1.85
CA TYR A 17 -1.17 -7.50 1.87
C TYR A 17 -1.12 -6.01 1.55
N ARG A 18 -1.70 -5.59 0.42
CA ARG A 18 -1.81 -4.16 0.10
C ARG A 18 -2.80 -3.50 1.05
N VAL A 19 -2.35 -2.42 1.67
CA VAL A 19 -3.20 -1.58 2.53
C VAL A 19 -4.02 -0.62 1.66
N PHE A 20 -5.27 -0.42 2.05
CA PHE A 20 -6.17 0.54 1.39
C PHE A 20 -6.19 1.85 2.18
N LEU A 21 -6.21 2.99 1.47
CA LEU A 21 -6.36 4.32 2.08
C LEU A 21 -7.80 4.60 2.56
N GLY A 22 -8.73 3.73 2.20
CA GLY A 22 -10.12 3.86 2.57
C GLY A 22 -10.89 2.57 2.36
N VAL A 23 -12.17 2.62 2.66
CA VAL A 23 -13.06 1.49 2.44
C VAL A 23 -13.37 1.36 0.95
N GLY A 24 -13.35 0.12 0.45
CA GLY A 24 -13.72 -0.20 -0.92
C GLY A 24 -13.99 -1.69 -1.10
N THR A 25 -14.48 -2.06 -2.28
CA THR A 25 -14.80 -3.46 -2.61
C THR A 25 -13.59 -4.38 -2.58
N GLY A 26 -12.38 -3.83 -2.75
CA GLY A 26 -11.12 -4.57 -2.60
C GLY A 26 -10.93 -5.23 -1.24
N LEU A 27 -11.59 -4.75 -0.17
CA LEU A 27 -11.53 -5.40 1.15
C LEU A 27 -12.07 -6.84 1.11
N ARG A 28 -13.14 -7.10 0.34
CA ARG A 28 -13.68 -8.46 0.21
C ARG A 28 -12.72 -9.37 -0.55
N GLN A 29 -12.08 -8.85 -1.61
CA GLN A 29 -11.12 -9.62 -2.41
C GLN A 29 -9.92 -10.13 -1.59
N VAL A 30 -9.51 -9.35 -0.59
CA VAL A 30 -8.31 -9.60 0.21
C VAL A 30 -8.62 -10.32 1.54
N PHE A 31 -9.75 -10.00 2.18
CA PHE A 31 -10.07 -10.46 3.54
C PHE A 31 -11.45 -11.11 3.68
N GLY A 32 -12.25 -11.14 2.62
CA GLY A 32 -13.59 -11.73 2.66
C GLY A 32 -13.57 -13.25 2.58
N SER A 33 -14.47 -13.89 3.33
CA SER A 33 -14.55 -15.36 3.38
C SER A 33 -14.93 -16.01 2.05
N ASP A 34 -15.81 -15.38 1.26
CA ASP A 34 -16.24 -15.92 -0.04
C ASP A 34 -15.06 -16.06 -1.02
N GLU A 35 -14.11 -15.14 -0.95
CA GLU A 35 -12.95 -15.07 -1.81
C GLU A 35 -11.80 -15.97 -1.30
N ALA A 36 -11.91 -16.47 -0.06
CA ALA A 36 -10.87 -17.23 0.61
C ALA A 36 -10.56 -18.58 -0.05
N GLU A 37 -11.45 -19.11 -0.90
CA GLU A 37 -11.27 -20.38 -1.61
C GLU A 37 -10.41 -20.24 -2.87
N PHE A 38 -10.46 -19.10 -3.56
CA PHE A 38 -9.86 -18.96 -4.90
C PHE A 38 -9.07 -17.65 -5.13
N SER A 39 -9.22 -16.64 -4.29
CA SER A 39 -8.54 -15.35 -4.47
C SER A 39 -7.06 -15.46 -4.12
N LEU A 40 -6.20 -15.19 -5.10
CA LEU A 40 -4.76 -15.03 -4.89
C LEU A 40 -4.42 -13.79 -4.07
N PHE A 41 -5.36 -12.85 -3.94
CA PHE A 41 -5.19 -11.68 -3.08
C PHE A 41 -5.49 -11.99 -1.61
N ASN A 42 -6.00 -13.19 -1.30
CA ASN A 42 -6.13 -13.73 0.05
C ASN A 42 -5.22 -14.97 0.20
N PRO A 43 -3.89 -14.80 0.21
CA PRO A 43 -2.93 -15.91 0.24
C PRO A 43 -3.09 -16.78 1.50
N ALA A 44 -3.51 -16.20 2.63
CA ALA A 44 -3.73 -16.96 3.85
C ALA A 44 -5.04 -17.78 3.85
N GLY A 45 -5.94 -17.55 2.88
CA GLY A 45 -7.26 -18.16 2.90
C GLY A 45 -8.08 -17.77 4.12
N LEU A 46 -7.94 -16.52 4.58
CA LEU A 46 -8.69 -16.02 5.72
C LEU A 46 -10.19 -16.09 5.43
N ALA A 47 -10.92 -16.84 6.26
CA ALA A 47 -12.37 -16.89 6.25
C ALA A 47 -12.88 -16.70 7.69
N SER A 48 -13.32 -15.49 8.00
CA SER A 48 -13.81 -15.11 9.33
C SER A 48 -15.13 -14.35 9.22
N PRO A 49 -16.24 -14.89 9.77
CA PRO A 49 -17.53 -14.19 9.79
C PRO A 49 -17.47 -12.84 10.53
N LEU A 50 -16.55 -12.71 11.49
CA LEU A 50 -16.33 -11.45 12.20
C LEU A 50 -15.69 -10.40 11.29
N VAL A 51 -14.71 -10.81 10.49
CA VAL A 51 -14.07 -9.94 9.49
C VAL A 51 -15.09 -9.50 8.45
N ASP A 52 -15.89 -10.43 7.90
CA ASP A 52 -16.94 -10.12 6.92
C ASP A 52 -17.95 -9.09 7.46
N ALA A 53 -18.43 -9.29 8.68
CA ALA A 53 -19.39 -8.39 9.31
C ALA A 53 -18.83 -6.96 9.52
N ILE A 54 -17.53 -6.84 9.76
CA ILE A 54 -16.88 -5.52 9.88
C ILE A 54 -16.70 -4.88 8.51
N ILE A 55 -16.32 -5.65 7.49
CA ILE A 55 -16.21 -5.16 6.10
C ILE A 55 -17.56 -4.61 5.63
N ASP A 56 -18.66 -5.34 5.87
CA ASP A 56 -20.02 -4.90 5.53
C ASP A 56 -20.38 -3.56 6.19
N LYS A 57 -20.09 -3.43 7.48
CA LYS A 57 -20.32 -2.19 8.23
C LYS A 57 -19.45 -1.05 7.73
N ALA A 58 -18.18 -1.32 7.43
CA ALA A 58 -17.25 -0.34 6.91
C ALA A 58 -17.76 0.23 5.57
N LEU A 59 -18.25 -0.63 4.67
CA LEU A 59 -18.80 -0.25 3.36
C LEU A 59 -20.10 0.57 3.44
N ALA A 60 -20.84 0.45 4.55
CA ALA A 60 -22.07 1.19 4.79
C ALA A 60 -21.86 2.56 5.47
N THR A 61 -20.62 2.91 5.84
CA THR A 61 -20.31 4.19 6.50
C THR A 61 -20.58 5.38 5.57
N GLN A 62 -21.01 6.51 6.13
CA GLN A 62 -21.36 7.73 5.39
C GLN A 62 -20.55 8.96 5.83
N SER A 63 -19.55 8.77 6.70
CA SER A 63 -18.66 9.82 7.17
C SER A 63 -17.24 9.28 7.36
N GLN A 64 -16.26 10.18 7.23
CA GLN A 64 -14.85 9.83 7.40
C GLN A 64 -14.57 9.25 8.80
N ASP A 65 -15.07 9.89 9.86
CA ASP A 65 -14.90 9.41 11.24
C ASP A 65 -15.45 7.99 11.45
N ALA A 66 -16.61 7.68 10.85
CA ALA A 66 -17.21 6.35 10.93
C ALA A 66 -16.37 5.34 10.14
N GLN A 67 -15.89 5.72 8.96
CA GLN A 67 -15.01 4.91 8.13
C GLN A 67 -13.70 4.58 8.85
N ASP A 68 -13.03 5.59 9.41
CA ASP A 68 -11.78 5.43 10.17
C ASP A 68 -11.97 4.52 11.39
N THR A 69 -13.10 4.67 12.08
CA THR A 69 -13.45 3.82 13.22
C THR A 69 -13.64 2.37 12.79
N ALA A 70 -14.36 2.13 11.69
CA ALA A 70 -14.56 0.79 11.15
C ALA A 70 -13.25 0.15 10.68
N LEU A 71 -12.36 0.90 10.02
CA LEU A 71 -11.05 0.42 9.58
C LEU A 71 -10.12 0.11 10.76
N ARG A 72 -10.13 0.92 11.82
CA ARG A 72 -9.39 0.62 13.06
C ARG A 72 -9.91 -0.64 13.75
N ALA A 73 -11.23 -0.87 13.72
CA ALA A 73 -11.81 -2.10 14.25
C ALA A 73 -11.40 -3.31 13.39
N LEU A 74 -11.41 -3.17 12.06
CA LEU A 74 -10.97 -4.20 11.13
C LEU A 74 -9.51 -4.58 11.36
N ASP A 75 -8.59 -3.62 11.45
CA ASP A 75 -7.15 -3.88 11.73
C ASP A 75 -6.97 -4.69 13.03
N ARG A 76 -7.70 -4.36 14.09
CA ARG A 76 -7.62 -5.10 15.37
C ARG A 76 -8.11 -6.55 15.24
N VAL A 77 -9.20 -6.77 14.51
CA VAL A 77 -9.74 -8.12 14.28
C VAL A 77 -8.80 -8.93 13.39
N LEU A 78 -8.28 -8.35 12.31
CA LEU A 78 -7.31 -9.02 11.44
C LEU A 78 -6.08 -9.49 12.25
N ARG A 79 -5.56 -8.65 13.16
CA ARG A 79 -4.46 -9.05 14.05
C ARG A 79 -4.84 -10.16 15.03
N HIS A 80 -6.11 -10.22 15.45
CA HIS A 80 -6.62 -11.27 16.32
C HIS A 80 -6.76 -12.63 15.62
N GLU A 81 -6.86 -12.66 14.30
CA GLU A 81 -6.94 -13.90 13.51
C GLU A 81 -5.56 -14.58 13.33
N PHE A 82 -4.46 -13.88 13.65
CA PHE A 82 -3.08 -14.41 13.61
C PHE A 82 -2.67 -15.07 12.28
N PHE A 83 -3.30 -14.69 11.17
CA PHE A 83 -3.07 -15.26 9.83
C PHE A 83 -1.84 -14.68 9.11
N ILE A 84 -1.20 -13.65 9.67
CA ILE A 84 0.01 -13.01 9.14
C ILE A 84 1.06 -12.91 10.25
N ILE A 85 2.32 -13.18 9.90
CA ILE A 85 3.50 -12.78 10.70
C ILE A 85 4.06 -11.50 10.09
N PRO A 86 3.90 -10.32 10.72
CA PRO A 86 4.38 -9.06 10.14
C PRO A 86 5.90 -9.06 10.00
N ALA A 87 6.38 -8.60 8.85
CA ALA A 87 7.81 -8.51 8.56
C ALA A 87 8.35 -7.09 8.82
N TRP A 88 8.29 -6.22 7.81
CA TRP A 88 8.82 -4.85 7.87
C TRP A 88 8.09 -3.95 6.86
N TYR A 89 8.30 -2.65 6.99
CA TYR A 89 7.93 -1.66 5.98
C TYR A 89 9.02 -0.58 5.90
N LYS A 90 9.07 0.16 4.79
CA LYS A 90 9.95 1.32 4.64
C LYS A 90 9.11 2.59 4.77
N ALA A 91 9.43 3.42 5.76
CA ALA A 91 8.69 4.66 6.04
C ALA A 91 9.08 5.83 5.13
N ASP A 92 10.30 5.80 4.60
CA ASP A 92 10.87 6.94 3.85
C ASP A 92 11.06 6.63 2.37
N HIS A 93 11.14 7.67 1.54
CA HIS A 93 11.66 7.58 0.19
C HIS A 93 13.17 7.83 0.22
N TRP A 94 13.96 6.97 -0.42
CA TRP A 94 15.38 7.22 -0.65
C TRP A 94 15.55 7.62 -2.10
N VAL A 95 16.03 8.84 -2.32
CA VAL A 95 16.08 9.44 -3.65
C VAL A 95 17.48 9.97 -3.88
N ALA A 96 18.02 9.67 -5.05
CA ALA A 96 19.21 10.29 -5.58
C ALA A 96 18.84 10.85 -6.95
N TYR A 97 19.05 12.14 -7.13
CA TYR A 97 18.74 12.84 -8.36
C TYR A 97 19.83 13.89 -8.61
N TRP A 98 19.99 14.26 -9.88
CA TRP A 98 20.91 15.33 -10.25
C TRP A 98 20.40 16.66 -9.70
N ASP A 99 21.31 17.51 -9.22
CA ASP A 99 21.01 18.86 -8.72
C ASP A 99 20.66 19.85 -9.86
N LEU A 100 19.88 19.38 -10.83
CA LEU A 100 19.25 20.10 -11.93
C LEU A 100 17.73 19.97 -11.90
N TYR A 101 17.20 19.13 -11.01
CA TYR A 101 15.77 19.04 -10.76
C TYR A 101 15.45 19.86 -9.53
N GLU A 102 14.57 20.83 -9.69
CA GLU A 102 14.02 21.60 -8.59
C GLU A 102 12.68 20.99 -8.18
N HIS A 103 12.43 20.99 -6.87
CA HIS A 103 11.17 20.63 -6.26
C HIS A 103 11.00 21.57 -5.06
N HIS A 104 9.90 22.32 -5.01
CA HIS A 104 9.76 23.39 -4.02
C HIS A 104 8.44 23.45 -3.22
N PRO A 105 7.79 22.33 -2.85
CA PRO A 105 6.81 22.37 -1.77
C PRO A 105 7.50 22.26 -0.39
N GLU A 106 7.26 23.22 0.50
CA GLU A 106 7.65 23.12 1.92
C GLU A 106 7.00 21.90 2.62
N GLU A 107 5.83 21.48 2.13
CA GLU A 107 5.09 20.30 2.57
C GLU A 107 4.84 19.36 1.38
N ILE A 108 5.48 18.20 1.41
CA ILE A 108 5.30 17.12 0.42
C ILE A 108 3.94 16.45 0.65
N ALA A 109 3.29 16.03 -0.44
CA ALA A 109 2.03 15.28 -0.35
C ALA A 109 2.19 14.04 0.56
N PRO A 110 1.21 13.73 1.43
CA PRO A 110 1.37 12.73 2.49
C PRO A 110 1.54 11.27 2.00
N PHE A 111 1.25 11.00 0.72
CA PHE A 111 1.18 9.64 0.18
C PHE A 111 2.16 9.35 -0.98
N ASP A 112 2.91 10.35 -1.46
CA ASP A 112 3.87 10.16 -2.56
C ASP A 112 4.95 11.24 -2.55
N LEU A 113 6.13 10.90 -3.08
CA LEU A 113 7.24 11.82 -3.36
C LEU A 113 6.89 12.84 -4.45
N GLY A 114 5.90 12.52 -5.31
CA GLY A 114 5.37 13.40 -6.36
C GLY A 114 6.42 13.90 -7.36
N TYR A 115 7.47 13.10 -7.57
CA TYR A 115 8.57 13.39 -8.48
C TYR A 115 8.16 13.53 -9.96
N LEU A 116 6.96 13.08 -10.31
CA LEU A 116 6.37 13.28 -11.64
C LEU A 116 5.37 14.44 -11.69
N ASP A 117 4.92 14.94 -10.54
CA ASP A 117 3.84 15.92 -10.45
C ASP A 117 4.35 17.35 -10.29
N TYR A 118 5.37 17.55 -9.45
CA TYR A 118 5.85 18.89 -9.07
C TYR A 118 7.37 19.02 -9.02
N TRP A 119 8.11 18.07 -9.58
CA TRP A 119 9.54 18.27 -9.85
C TRP A 119 9.70 18.76 -11.28
N TRP A 120 10.57 19.75 -11.50
CA TRP A 120 10.84 20.27 -12.83
C TRP A 120 12.32 20.40 -13.10
N TYR A 121 12.66 20.39 -14.39
CA TYR A 121 14.01 20.65 -14.87
C TYR A 121 14.32 22.13 -14.74
N ASP A 122 15.40 22.45 -14.04
CA ASP A 122 15.99 23.79 -13.97
C ASP A 122 17.13 23.88 -15.00
N GLN A 123 16.96 24.76 -15.98
CA GLN A 123 17.93 24.93 -17.06
C GLN A 123 19.25 25.53 -16.56
N ASP A 124 19.19 26.50 -15.65
CA ASP A 124 20.39 27.21 -15.20
C ASP A 124 21.27 26.26 -14.37
N ARG A 125 20.68 25.51 -13.44
CA ARG A 125 21.38 24.46 -12.68
C ARG A 125 21.96 23.37 -13.57
N ALA A 126 21.25 22.98 -14.63
CA ALA A 126 21.75 21.98 -15.56
C ALA A 126 22.98 22.47 -16.34
N GLU A 127 23.00 23.75 -16.73
CA GLU A 127 24.16 24.37 -17.38
C GLU A 127 25.36 24.47 -16.43
N GLU A 128 25.14 24.80 -15.15
CA GLU A 128 26.17 24.78 -14.10
C GLU A 128 26.80 23.38 -13.94
N ILE A 129 25.98 22.34 -13.79
CA ILE A 129 26.48 20.96 -13.65
C ILE A 129 27.20 20.51 -14.92
N ARG A 130 26.74 20.89 -16.12
CA ARG A 130 27.46 20.63 -17.38
C ARG A 130 28.82 21.32 -17.40
N ALA A 131 28.92 22.56 -16.91
CA ALA A 131 30.19 23.28 -16.85
C ALA A 131 31.21 22.60 -15.92
N THR A 132 30.77 21.88 -14.88
CA THR A 132 31.66 21.07 -14.03
C THR A 132 32.17 19.79 -14.71
N GLY A 133 31.62 19.40 -15.87
CA GLY A 133 31.92 18.15 -16.56
C GLY A 133 31.25 16.91 -15.96
N ALA A 134 30.39 17.09 -14.95
CA ALA A 134 29.62 16.01 -14.31
C ALA A 134 28.48 15.50 -15.20
N LEU A 135 27.91 16.37 -16.06
CA LEU A 135 27.00 16.01 -17.13
C LEU A 135 27.75 16.00 -18.47
N ARG A 136 27.65 14.92 -19.23
CA ARG A 136 28.26 14.74 -20.56
C ARG A 136 27.26 14.95 -21.68
#